data_AF-A0A4Y6KRF9-F1
#
_entry.id   AF-A0A4Y6KRF9-F1
#
_cell.length_a   1.000
_cell.length_b   1.000
_cell.length_c   1.000
_cell.angle_alpha   90.00
_cell.angle_beta   90.00
_cell.angle_gamma   90.00
#
_symmetry.space_group_name_H-M   'P 1'
#
loop_
_entity.id
_entity.type
_entity.pdbx_description
1 polymer ?
#
loop_
_entity_poly.entity_id
_entity_poly.type
_entity_poly.pdbx_seq_one_letter_code
_entity_poly.pdbx_strand_id
1 'polypeptide(L)'
;MTDLLRRTLTDRDFIDAHRQRPQDFTQQRALPFATVVTWLLLNFQCSMRQALQRLLDDLSGGKQSAVTKGALTQARAKLKPSALVALNASIVRHAEQGGRLARWMGHRLLAVDGSSLRLHAFPELAKAFGGLRHDSGLRPLARVSFAFDVLNRIVVSAACAPWKQGERALFAQQLEAIGPDDVMLFDRGYPALWLFALVRSRGAHFCARIDAGLWSRAFDLLLNGTRELCYVARLSERARRVCGEFGVEYASLRLRIVRVRLATGEHEYLVTSLCDAERYPLHLFADLYARRWAVEEGYKQLKCRLTAENFSGKSALAVEQDFHARVLLMNLTNLFVLEADRRIDKHCAHRQHRYQANRHYALAQVRRWLPRLLLGRATVALVATILRRLSSEPEAVRPDRSYPREPRPLQRGYPFAYKAVA
;
A
#
# COMPACT_ATOMS: atom_id res chain seq x y z
N MET A 1 11.92 -0.36 15.27
CA MET A 1 11.71 -0.71 13.84
C MET A 1 12.98 -1.23 13.15
N THR A 2 14.08 -0.48 13.06
CA THR A 2 15.29 -0.93 12.35
C THR A 2 15.88 -2.22 12.94
N ASP A 3 15.90 -2.33 14.27
CA ASP A 3 16.40 -3.52 14.96
C ASP A 3 15.50 -4.73 14.74
N LEU A 4 14.18 -4.52 14.72
CA LEU A 4 13.21 -5.55 14.36
C LEU A 4 13.54 -6.12 12.97
N LEU A 5 13.67 -5.26 11.96
CA LEU A 5 13.99 -5.70 10.60
C LEU A 5 15.33 -6.42 10.50
N ARG A 6 16.37 -5.91 11.17
CA ARG A 6 17.68 -6.57 11.18
C ARG A 6 17.59 -7.98 11.75
N ARG A 7 16.96 -8.12 12.92
CA ARG A 7 16.76 -9.43 13.56
C ARG A 7 15.99 -10.37 12.66
N THR A 8 14.86 -9.93 12.10
CA THR A 8 14.03 -10.74 11.18
C THR A 8 14.78 -11.15 9.92
N LEU A 9 15.61 -10.28 9.35
CA LEU A 9 16.37 -10.58 8.12
C LEU A 9 17.54 -11.57 8.35
N THR A 10 17.96 -11.77 9.60
CA THR A 10 19.00 -12.73 10.00
C THR A 10 18.44 -13.95 10.72
N ASP A 11 17.13 -13.97 10.99
CA ASP A 11 16.45 -15.04 11.69
C ASP A 11 16.30 -16.28 10.79
N ARG A 12 16.68 -17.44 11.31
CA ARG A 12 16.70 -18.68 10.50
C ARG A 12 15.30 -19.15 10.15
N ASP A 13 14.35 -19.08 11.08
CA ASP A 13 12.98 -19.54 10.86
C ASP A 13 12.29 -18.67 9.80
N PHE A 14 12.51 -17.35 9.86
CA PHE A 14 12.05 -16.42 8.84
C PHE A 14 12.64 -16.72 7.46
N ILE A 15 13.96 -16.93 7.37
CA ILE A 15 14.62 -17.27 6.10
C ILE A 15 14.07 -18.59 5.54
N ASP A 16 13.89 -19.59 6.39
CA ASP A 16 13.42 -20.92 6.02
C ASP A 16 11.98 -20.91 5.49
N ALA A 17 11.11 -20.10 6.09
CA ALA A 17 9.74 -19.91 5.61
C ALA A 17 9.68 -19.20 4.23
N HIS A 18 10.64 -18.33 3.95
CA HIS A 18 10.59 -17.41 2.82
C HIS A 18 11.63 -17.65 1.71
N ARG A 19 12.40 -18.74 1.79
CA ARG A 19 13.23 -19.25 0.67
C ARG A 19 12.41 -20.16 -0.26
N GLN A 20 12.83 -20.26 -1.52
CA GLN A 20 12.18 -21.15 -2.49
C GLN A 20 12.42 -22.63 -2.18
N ARG A 21 13.66 -23.02 -1.89
CA ARG A 21 14.04 -24.41 -1.62
C ARG A 21 14.81 -24.55 -0.30
N PRO A 22 14.77 -25.71 0.36
CA PRO A 22 15.46 -25.94 1.63
C PRO A 22 16.97 -25.64 1.60
N GLN A 23 17.64 -25.77 0.45
CA GLN A 23 19.09 -25.52 0.36
C GLN A 23 19.44 -24.04 0.15
N ASP A 24 18.45 -23.20 -0.15
CA ASP A 24 18.69 -21.80 -0.46
C ASP A 24 18.99 -20.97 0.82
N PHE A 25 19.92 -20.01 0.72
CA PHE A 25 20.36 -19.13 1.82
C PHE A 25 20.91 -19.84 3.08
N THR A 26 21.31 -21.11 2.98
CA THR A 26 21.87 -21.89 4.10
C THR A 26 23.33 -21.55 4.43
N GLN A 27 24.12 -21.12 3.43
CA GLN A 27 25.53 -20.74 3.59
C GLN A 27 25.71 -19.22 3.56
N GLN A 28 26.62 -18.68 4.36
CA GLN A 28 27.05 -17.28 4.26
C GLN A 28 27.90 -17.07 3.01
N ARG A 29 27.24 -16.85 1.87
CA ARG A 29 27.86 -16.46 0.59
C ARG A 29 27.84 -14.94 0.44
N ALA A 30 28.44 -14.42 -0.63
CA ALA A 30 28.50 -12.99 -0.94
C ALA A 30 27.13 -12.28 -1.08
N LEU A 31 26.03 -13.03 -1.25
CA LEU A 31 24.66 -12.51 -1.32
C LEU A 31 23.74 -13.23 -0.30
N PRO A 32 23.86 -12.91 1.01
CA PRO A 32 22.93 -13.40 2.01
C PRO A 32 21.52 -12.86 1.80
N PHE A 33 20.53 -13.50 2.43
CA PHE A 33 19.11 -13.15 2.35
C PHE A 33 18.87 -11.65 2.58
N ALA A 34 19.41 -11.12 3.69
CA ALA A 34 19.30 -9.71 4.04
C ALA A 34 19.83 -8.77 2.94
N THR A 35 20.93 -9.14 2.28
CA THR A 35 21.55 -8.35 1.20
C THR A 35 20.65 -8.31 -0.03
N VAL A 36 20.04 -9.44 -0.40
CA VAL A 36 19.10 -9.51 -1.53
C VAL A 36 17.85 -8.66 -1.26
N VAL A 37 17.28 -8.76 -0.05
CA VAL A 37 16.13 -7.93 0.36
C VAL A 37 16.51 -6.45 0.33
N THR A 38 17.65 -6.08 0.91
CA THR A 38 18.13 -4.69 0.94
C THR A 38 18.35 -4.15 -0.48
N TRP A 39 18.92 -4.96 -1.37
CA TRP A 39 19.11 -4.60 -2.78
C TRP A 39 17.77 -4.30 -3.48
N LEU A 40 16.74 -5.13 -3.28
CA LEU A 40 15.39 -4.88 -3.82
C LEU A 40 14.81 -3.55 -3.30
N LEU A 41 14.96 -3.28 -2.00
CA LEU A 41 14.46 -2.05 -1.38
C LEU A 41 15.18 -0.79 -1.82
N LEU A 42 16.37 -0.89 -2.41
CA LEU A 42 17.05 0.30 -2.94
C LEU A 42 16.37 0.83 -4.21
N ASN A 43 15.52 0.05 -4.89
CA ASN A 43 14.73 0.49 -6.05
C ASN A 43 15.57 1.31 -7.05
N PHE A 44 16.76 0.80 -7.38
CA PHE A 44 17.71 1.52 -8.20
C PHE A 44 17.20 1.71 -9.63
N GLN A 45 17.25 2.95 -10.11
CA GLN A 45 16.90 3.32 -11.49
C GLN A 45 18.12 3.23 -12.42
N CYS A 46 18.99 2.24 -12.18
CA CYS A 46 20.23 2.06 -12.90
C CYS A 46 20.46 0.56 -13.18
N SER A 47 21.56 0.24 -13.86
CA SER A 47 21.87 -1.18 -14.14
C SER A 47 22.03 -1.98 -12.84
N MET A 48 21.63 -3.26 -12.86
CA MET A 48 21.75 -4.15 -11.69
C MET A 48 23.17 -4.22 -11.11
N ARG A 49 24.20 -4.09 -11.97
CA ARG A 49 25.61 -4.08 -11.51
C ARG A 49 25.95 -2.80 -10.75
N GLN A 50 25.57 -1.64 -11.26
CA GLN A 50 25.79 -0.36 -10.56
C GLN A 50 25.02 -0.32 -9.23
N ALA A 51 23.79 -0.83 -9.22
CA ALA A 51 22.96 -0.99 -8.04
C ALA A 51 23.66 -1.84 -6.96
N LEU A 52 24.15 -3.01 -7.35
CA LEU A 52 24.87 -3.91 -6.45
C LEU A 52 26.20 -3.31 -5.98
N GLN A 53 26.98 -2.72 -6.89
CA GLN A 53 28.25 -2.11 -6.53
C GLN A 53 28.08 -1.02 -5.47
N ARG A 54 27.10 -0.12 -5.64
CA ARG A 54 26.79 0.91 -4.64
C ARG A 54 26.43 0.32 -3.27
N LEU A 55 25.64 -0.76 -3.26
CA LEU A 55 25.31 -1.47 -2.02
C LEU A 55 26.57 -2.04 -1.36
N LEU A 56 27.43 -2.69 -2.14
CA LEU A 56 28.66 -3.29 -1.62
C LEU A 56 29.66 -2.23 -1.14
N ASP A 57 29.82 -1.13 -1.87
CA ASP A 57 30.69 -0.01 -1.50
C ASP A 57 30.27 0.59 -0.15
N ASP A 58 28.96 0.76 0.07
CA ASP A 58 28.39 1.28 1.32
C ASP A 58 28.64 0.36 2.54
N LEU A 59 28.78 -0.95 2.32
CA LEU A 59 28.92 -1.96 3.39
C LEU A 59 30.36 -2.36 3.68
N SER A 60 31.18 -2.47 2.63
CA SER A 60 32.53 -3.04 2.70
C SER A 60 33.63 -1.98 2.79
N GLY A 61 33.27 -0.70 2.76
CA GLY A 61 34.26 0.38 2.63
C GLY A 61 35.10 0.25 1.36
N GLY A 62 34.55 -0.35 0.30
CA GLY A 62 35.23 -0.59 -0.98
C GLY A 62 36.04 -1.90 -1.09
N LYS A 63 36.01 -2.79 -0.09
CA LYS A 63 36.64 -4.12 -0.21
C LYS A 63 35.74 -5.06 -1.03
N GLN A 64 36.05 -5.17 -2.32
CA GLN A 64 35.24 -5.90 -3.31
C GLN A 64 35.22 -7.42 -3.07
N SER A 65 34.03 -8.01 -3.03
CA SER A 65 33.80 -9.34 -3.59
C SER A 65 33.21 -9.17 -4.99
N ALA A 66 33.84 -9.71 -6.03
CA ALA A 66 33.35 -9.62 -7.41
C ALA A 66 32.04 -10.42 -7.59
N VAL A 67 30.89 -9.80 -7.32
CA VAL A 67 29.58 -10.42 -7.52
C VAL A 67 29.05 -10.08 -8.92
N THR A 68 28.75 -11.11 -9.71
CA THR A 68 28.24 -10.96 -11.07
C THR A 68 26.74 -10.66 -11.09
N LYS A 69 26.25 -10.06 -12.19
CA LYS A 69 24.79 -9.90 -12.42
C LYS A 69 24.06 -11.25 -12.36
N GLY A 70 24.66 -12.30 -12.90
CA GLY A 70 24.10 -13.65 -12.90
C GLY A 70 23.93 -14.21 -11.48
N ALA A 71 24.94 -14.04 -10.63
CA ALA A 71 24.86 -14.45 -9.22
C ALA A 71 23.72 -13.73 -8.48
N LEU A 72 23.51 -12.44 -8.75
CA LEU A 72 22.40 -11.67 -8.18
C LEU A 72 21.04 -12.16 -8.67
N THR A 73 20.87 -12.39 -9.98
CA THR A 73 19.65 -12.95 -10.54
C THR A 73 19.33 -14.32 -9.92
N GLN A 74 20.33 -15.18 -9.77
CA GLN A 74 20.18 -16.48 -9.14
C GLN A 74 19.84 -16.37 -7.64
N ALA A 75 20.46 -15.45 -6.91
CA ALA A 75 20.16 -15.22 -5.50
C ALA A 75 18.73 -14.68 -5.30
N ARG A 76 18.32 -13.72 -6.14
CA ARG A 76 16.96 -13.18 -6.16
C ARG A 76 15.92 -14.25 -6.44
N ALA A 77 16.17 -15.16 -7.39
CA ALA A 77 15.25 -16.23 -7.73
C ALA A 77 14.92 -17.14 -6.53
N LYS A 78 15.81 -17.20 -5.53
CA LYS A 78 15.63 -17.99 -4.30
C LYS A 78 14.73 -17.34 -3.25
N LEU A 79 14.40 -16.06 -3.40
CA LEU A 79 13.60 -15.29 -2.44
C LEU A 79 12.11 -15.36 -2.81
N LYS A 80 11.23 -15.72 -1.88
CA LYS A 80 9.79 -15.60 -2.10
C LYS A 80 9.31 -14.15 -1.89
N PRO A 81 8.33 -13.64 -2.66
CA PRO A 81 7.74 -12.32 -2.42
C PRO A 81 7.10 -12.20 -1.04
N SER A 82 6.64 -13.32 -0.47
CA SER A 82 6.08 -13.39 0.89
C SER A 82 7.02 -12.87 1.97
N ALA A 83 8.35 -12.90 1.76
CA ALA A 83 9.30 -12.24 2.66
C ALA A 83 8.98 -10.75 2.84
N LEU A 84 8.75 -10.05 1.72
CA LEU A 84 8.53 -8.61 1.70
C LEU A 84 7.15 -8.26 2.26
N VAL A 85 6.15 -9.10 2.00
CA VAL A 85 4.81 -9.03 2.61
C VAL A 85 4.90 -9.18 4.14
N ALA A 86 5.60 -10.20 4.63
CA ALA A 86 5.74 -10.48 6.05
C ALA A 86 6.56 -9.41 6.79
N LEU A 87 7.62 -8.88 6.16
CA LEU A 87 8.37 -7.73 6.68
C LEU A 87 7.47 -6.49 6.76
N ASN A 88 6.65 -6.23 5.74
CA ASN A 88 5.69 -5.14 5.74
C ASN A 88 4.68 -5.28 6.89
N ALA A 89 4.05 -6.45 7.03
CA ALA A 89 3.13 -6.72 8.13
C ALA A 89 3.81 -6.53 9.50
N SER A 90 5.07 -6.93 9.64
CA SER A 90 5.83 -6.80 10.89
C SER A 90 6.10 -5.34 11.25
N ILE A 91 6.45 -4.47 10.29
CA ILE A 91 6.64 -3.04 10.58
C ILE A 91 5.33 -2.32 10.86
N VAL A 92 4.23 -2.73 10.21
CA VAL A 92 2.89 -2.17 10.47
C VAL A 92 2.48 -2.52 11.90
N ARG A 93 2.51 -3.81 12.29
CA ARG A 93 2.21 -4.24 13.65
C ARG A 93 3.07 -3.53 14.70
N HIS A 94 4.36 -3.39 14.44
CA HIS A 94 5.26 -2.69 15.36
C HIS A 94 4.90 -1.21 15.51
N ALA A 95 4.49 -0.54 14.43
CA ALA A 95 4.04 0.85 14.48
C ALA A 95 2.74 1.00 15.28
N GLU A 96 1.82 0.05 15.15
CA GLU A 96 0.56 0.02 15.89
C GLU A 96 0.75 -0.21 17.38
N GLN A 97 1.58 -1.18 17.75
CA GLN A 97 1.96 -1.45 19.15
C GLN A 97 2.64 -0.25 19.80
N GLY A 98 3.29 0.61 19.02
CA GLY A 98 3.88 1.84 19.50
C GLY A 98 2.87 2.89 19.97
N GLY A 99 1.56 2.73 19.70
CA GLY A 99 0.49 3.57 20.26
C GLY A 99 0.46 5.03 19.79
N ARG A 100 1.26 5.39 18.77
CA ARG A 100 1.43 6.78 18.30
C ARG A 100 0.80 7.06 16.93
N LEU A 101 0.09 6.08 16.36
CA LEU A 101 -0.62 6.25 15.10
C LEU A 101 -1.94 6.98 15.33
N ALA A 102 -2.28 7.90 14.44
CA ALA A 102 -3.53 8.65 14.49
C ALA A 102 -4.73 7.72 14.24
N ARG A 103 -5.82 7.97 14.96
CA ARG A 103 -7.09 7.24 14.87
C ARG A 103 -8.25 8.23 14.77
N TRP A 104 -9.31 7.84 14.08
CA TRP A 104 -10.55 8.60 14.00
C TRP A 104 -11.59 7.95 14.91
N MET A 105 -11.98 8.64 15.99
CA MET A 105 -12.93 8.11 16.98
C MET A 105 -12.56 6.72 17.53
N GLY A 106 -11.26 6.46 17.70
CA GLY A 106 -10.71 5.16 18.12
C GLY A 106 -10.45 4.17 16.97
N HIS A 107 -10.98 4.43 15.78
CA HIS A 107 -10.85 3.55 14.62
C HIS A 107 -9.62 3.87 13.77
N ARG A 108 -9.05 2.83 13.14
CA ARG A 108 -8.10 2.99 12.03
C ARG A 108 -8.90 3.06 10.74
N LEU A 109 -8.65 4.09 9.92
CA LEU A 109 -9.38 4.32 8.68
C LEU A 109 -8.61 3.71 7.51
N LEU A 110 -9.18 2.70 6.86
CA LEU A 110 -8.54 1.98 5.76
C LEU A 110 -9.27 2.21 4.44
N ALA A 111 -8.70 3.01 3.55
CA ALA A 111 -9.21 3.12 2.20
C ALA A 111 -8.75 1.93 1.35
N VAL A 112 -9.70 1.29 0.67
CA VAL A 112 -9.43 0.19 -0.26
C VAL A 112 -9.69 0.65 -1.67
N ASP A 113 -8.67 0.54 -2.52
CA ASP A 113 -8.78 0.93 -3.91
C ASP A 113 -7.86 0.10 -4.78
N GLY A 114 -8.28 -0.12 -6.02
CA GLY A 114 -7.56 -0.85 -7.04
C GLY A 114 -6.79 0.08 -7.97
N SER A 115 -5.75 -0.44 -8.59
CA SER A 115 -5.02 0.29 -9.63
C SER A 115 -4.38 -0.69 -10.60
N SER A 116 -4.05 -0.22 -11.80
CA SER A 116 -3.29 -1.00 -12.80
C SER A 116 -1.85 -0.53 -12.89
N LEU A 117 -0.92 -1.47 -13.03
CA LEU A 117 0.48 -1.23 -13.36
C LEU A 117 0.80 -1.82 -14.73
N ARG A 118 1.43 -1.00 -15.59
CA ARG A 118 1.98 -1.48 -16.87
C ARG A 118 3.20 -2.35 -16.64
N LEU A 119 3.20 -3.51 -17.27
CA LEU A 119 4.34 -4.42 -17.30
C LEU A 119 5.04 -4.32 -18.66
N HIS A 120 6.30 -4.76 -18.72
CA HIS A 120 7.01 -4.90 -19.99
C HIS A 120 6.35 -5.98 -20.85
N ALA A 121 6.37 -5.80 -22.18
CA ALA A 121 5.74 -6.70 -23.15
C ALA A 121 6.56 -7.98 -23.38
N PHE A 122 6.80 -8.76 -22.32
CA PHE A 122 7.42 -10.07 -22.41
C PHE A 122 6.35 -11.18 -22.48
N PRO A 123 6.53 -12.24 -23.30
CA PRO A 123 5.57 -13.34 -23.40
C PRO A 123 5.25 -14.01 -22.06
N GLU A 124 6.25 -14.16 -21.18
CA GLU A 124 6.07 -14.73 -19.84
C GLU A 124 5.10 -13.88 -18.98
N LEU A 125 5.25 -12.55 -19.00
CA LEU A 125 4.38 -11.63 -18.27
C LEU A 125 2.98 -11.56 -18.89
N ALA A 126 2.89 -11.59 -20.22
CA ALA A 126 1.63 -11.69 -20.94
C ALA A 126 0.84 -12.94 -20.51
N LYS A 127 1.51 -14.10 -20.43
CA LYS A 127 0.92 -15.35 -19.99
C LYS A 127 0.48 -15.31 -18.52
N ALA A 128 1.33 -14.76 -17.65
CA ALA A 128 1.07 -14.74 -16.20
C ALA A 128 -0.03 -13.73 -15.80
N PHE A 129 0.02 -12.52 -16.35
CA PHE A 129 -0.84 -11.42 -15.89
C PHE A 129 -2.00 -11.10 -16.84
N GLY A 130 -1.95 -11.54 -18.10
CA GLY A 130 -2.85 -11.05 -19.14
C GLY A 130 -2.65 -9.55 -19.39
N GLY A 131 -3.61 -8.90 -20.04
CA GLY A 131 -3.55 -7.46 -20.29
C GLY A 131 -4.51 -6.99 -21.37
N LEU A 132 -4.34 -5.76 -21.82
CA LEU A 132 -5.14 -5.18 -22.90
C LEU A 132 -4.59 -5.57 -24.26
N ARG A 133 -5.46 -5.99 -25.17
CA ARG A 133 -5.10 -6.24 -26.57
C ARG A 133 -5.21 -4.93 -27.35
N HIS A 134 -4.14 -4.59 -28.05
CA HIS A 134 -4.06 -3.50 -29.00
C HIS A 134 -3.64 -4.05 -30.37
N ASP A 135 -3.74 -3.23 -31.41
CA ASP A 135 -3.31 -3.60 -32.78
C ASP A 135 -1.82 -4.02 -32.84
N SER A 136 -1.01 -3.48 -31.94
CA SER A 136 0.42 -3.79 -31.77
C SER A 136 0.71 -5.01 -30.87
N GLY A 137 -0.33 -5.75 -30.44
CA GLY A 137 -0.21 -6.93 -29.58
C GLY A 137 -0.74 -6.73 -28.16
N LEU A 138 -0.58 -7.77 -27.32
CA LEU A 138 -1.01 -7.75 -25.93
C LEU A 138 -0.05 -6.91 -25.09
N ARG A 139 -0.58 -5.91 -24.37
CA ARG A 139 0.17 -5.12 -23.39
C ARG A 139 -0.12 -5.62 -21.98
N PRO A 140 0.83 -6.31 -21.32
CA PRO A 140 0.54 -6.94 -20.05
C PRO A 140 0.31 -5.92 -18.94
N LEU A 141 -0.65 -6.22 -18.06
CA LEU A 141 -1.05 -5.35 -16.95
C LEU A 141 -1.12 -6.17 -15.66
N ALA A 142 -0.61 -5.62 -14.57
CA ALA A 142 -0.90 -6.14 -13.24
C ALA A 142 -2.01 -5.31 -12.60
N ARG A 143 -2.96 -5.97 -11.93
CA ARG A 143 -3.88 -5.30 -11.02
C ARG A 143 -3.29 -5.33 -9.63
N VAL A 144 -3.29 -4.18 -8.97
CA VAL A 144 -2.82 -4.02 -7.60
C VAL A 144 -3.95 -3.48 -6.74
N SER A 145 -3.96 -3.84 -5.46
CA SER A 145 -4.91 -3.32 -4.48
C SER A 145 -4.18 -2.96 -3.18
N PHE A 146 -4.60 -1.86 -2.57
CA PHE A 146 -4.11 -1.38 -1.28
C PHE A 146 -5.25 -1.39 -0.27
N ALA A 147 -4.97 -1.88 0.94
CA ALA A 147 -5.65 -1.45 2.14
C ALA A 147 -4.76 -0.39 2.82
N PHE A 148 -5.15 0.88 2.70
CA PHE A 148 -4.32 2.03 3.02
C PHE A 148 -4.85 2.81 4.21
N ASP A 149 -4.04 2.93 5.27
CA ASP A 149 -4.32 3.81 6.39
C ASP A 149 -4.21 5.26 5.95
N VAL A 150 -5.36 5.92 5.80
CA VAL A 150 -5.45 7.28 5.25
C VAL A 150 -4.93 8.35 6.21
N LEU A 151 -4.92 8.08 7.51
CA LEU A 151 -4.46 9.04 8.52
C LEU A 151 -2.95 9.00 8.66
N ASN A 152 -2.37 7.79 8.64
CA ASN A 152 -0.95 7.57 8.86
C ASN A 152 -0.16 7.37 7.56
N ARG A 153 -0.86 7.24 6.42
CA ARG A 153 -0.31 6.97 5.09
C ARG A 153 0.48 5.66 5.02
N ILE A 154 -0.01 4.63 5.69
CA ILE A 154 0.63 3.32 5.77
C ILE A 154 -0.16 2.32 4.93
N VAL A 155 0.51 1.56 4.07
CA VAL A 155 -0.10 0.43 3.36
C VAL A 155 -0.14 -0.77 4.30
N VAL A 156 -1.29 -1.02 4.91
CA VAL A 156 -1.50 -2.14 5.83
C VAL A 156 -1.39 -3.47 5.09
N SER A 157 -2.00 -3.54 3.91
CA SER A 157 -1.89 -4.67 3.00
C SER A 157 -1.81 -4.20 1.56
N ALA A 158 -1.06 -4.94 0.75
CA ALA A 158 -0.96 -4.74 -0.69
C ALA A 158 -1.04 -6.10 -1.39
N ALA A 159 -1.73 -6.14 -2.52
CA ALA A 159 -1.82 -7.32 -3.37
C ALA A 159 -1.45 -6.95 -4.81
N CYS A 160 -0.83 -7.90 -5.52
CA CYS A 160 -0.50 -7.81 -6.94
C CYS A 160 -0.99 -9.08 -7.61
N ALA A 161 -1.78 -8.93 -8.67
CA ALA A 161 -2.50 -10.03 -9.29
C ALA A 161 -2.61 -9.86 -10.81
N PRO A 162 -2.95 -10.94 -11.54
CA PRO A 162 -3.33 -10.88 -12.94
C PRO A 162 -4.47 -9.88 -13.17
N TRP A 163 -4.43 -9.15 -14.29
CA TRP A 163 -5.38 -8.08 -14.62
C TRP A 163 -6.84 -8.53 -14.67
N LYS A 164 -7.11 -9.81 -14.99
CA LYS A 164 -8.47 -10.37 -15.04
C LYS A 164 -9.12 -10.50 -13.67
N GLN A 165 -8.36 -10.52 -12.57
CA GLN A 165 -8.91 -10.71 -11.23
C GLN A 165 -9.66 -9.45 -10.79
N GLY A 166 -10.91 -9.59 -10.33
CA GLY A 166 -11.72 -8.45 -9.90
C GLY A 166 -11.24 -7.84 -8.58
N GLU A 167 -11.44 -6.52 -8.41
CA GLU A 167 -10.99 -5.77 -7.23
C GLU A 167 -11.60 -6.27 -5.92
N ARG A 168 -12.89 -6.62 -5.92
CA ARG A 168 -13.56 -7.20 -4.74
C ARG A 168 -12.94 -8.52 -4.31
N ALA A 169 -12.59 -9.38 -5.27
CA ALA A 169 -11.95 -10.66 -5.00
C ALA A 169 -10.52 -10.47 -4.47
N LEU A 170 -9.80 -9.48 -5.02
CA LEU A 170 -8.47 -9.14 -4.55
C LEU A 170 -8.50 -8.59 -3.13
N PHE A 171 -9.45 -7.72 -2.80
CA PHE A 171 -9.65 -7.23 -1.43
C PHE A 171 -10.03 -8.36 -0.46
N ALA A 172 -10.87 -9.31 -0.87
CA ALA A 172 -11.23 -10.45 -0.02
C ALA A 172 -10.00 -11.29 0.41
N GLN A 173 -8.96 -11.37 -0.41
CA GLN A 173 -7.68 -12.00 -0.04
C GLN A 173 -6.87 -11.19 1.00
N GLN A 174 -7.15 -9.89 1.12
CA GLN A 174 -6.47 -8.99 2.07
C GLN A 174 -7.20 -8.90 3.42
N LEU A 175 -8.30 -9.63 3.59
CA LEU A 175 -9.16 -9.58 4.78
C LEU A 175 -8.39 -9.92 6.07
N GLU A 176 -7.36 -10.77 5.99
CA GLU A 176 -6.50 -11.13 7.12
C GLU A 176 -5.73 -9.95 7.73
N ALA A 177 -5.47 -8.91 6.94
CA ALA A 177 -4.76 -7.72 7.42
C ALA A 177 -5.69 -6.70 8.10
N ILE A 178 -7.01 -6.95 8.06
CA ILE A 178 -8.04 -6.10 8.65
C ILE A 178 -8.31 -6.58 10.08
N GLY A 179 -8.20 -5.65 11.02
CA GLY A 179 -8.43 -5.88 12.43
C GLY A 179 -9.85 -5.49 12.86
N PRO A 180 -10.25 -5.87 14.08
CA PRO A 180 -11.47 -5.36 14.69
C PRO A 180 -11.40 -3.84 14.81
N ASP A 181 -12.55 -3.18 14.73
CA ASP A 181 -12.70 -1.72 14.82
C ASP A 181 -12.00 -0.91 13.70
N ASP A 182 -11.47 -1.54 12.66
CA ASP A 182 -11.11 -0.82 11.43
C ASP A 182 -12.36 -0.25 10.76
N VAL A 183 -12.27 0.91 10.10
CA VAL A 183 -13.34 1.44 9.24
C VAL A 183 -12.84 1.43 7.80
N MET A 184 -13.42 0.54 6.99
CA MET A 184 -13.11 0.41 5.58
C MET A 184 -13.79 1.51 4.77
N LEU A 185 -13.02 2.29 4.00
CA LEU A 185 -13.54 3.32 3.09
C LEU A 185 -13.49 2.79 1.66
N PHE A 186 -14.66 2.61 1.06
CA PHE A 186 -14.83 2.00 -0.25
C PHE A 186 -15.39 2.98 -1.27
N ASP A 187 -14.94 2.88 -2.52
CA ASP A 187 -15.57 3.60 -3.63
C ASP A 187 -16.91 2.94 -4.04
N ARG A 188 -17.52 3.44 -5.13
CA ARG A 188 -18.78 2.91 -5.67
C ARG A 188 -18.68 1.52 -6.32
N GLY A 189 -17.48 1.04 -6.60
CA GLY A 189 -17.20 -0.24 -7.24
C GLY A 189 -17.18 -1.42 -6.26
N TYR A 190 -16.97 -1.21 -4.97
CA TYR A 190 -16.93 -2.28 -3.95
C TYR A 190 -18.28 -2.70 -3.35
N PRO A 191 -19.32 -1.86 -3.19
CA PRO A 191 -20.56 -2.21 -2.50
C PRO A 191 -21.16 -3.55 -2.96
N ALA A 192 -21.16 -4.50 -2.03
CA ALA A 192 -21.79 -5.81 -2.18
C ALA A 192 -22.07 -6.36 -0.79
N LEU A 193 -23.28 -6.91 -0.57
CA LEU A 193 -23.68 -7.41 0.74
C LEU A 193 -22.77 -8.53 1.27
N TRP A 194 -22.29 -9.42 0.40
CA TRP A 194 -21.33 -10.46 0.79
C TRP A 194 -20.02 -9.84 1.30
N LEU A 195 -19.54 -8.79 0.64
CA LEU A 195 -18.30 -8.12 1.04
C LEU A 195 -18.46 -7.39 2.38
N PHE A 196 -19.59 -6.72 2.58
CA PHE A 196 -19.92 -6.10 3.86
C PHE A 196 -20.02 -7.12 4.99
N ALA A 197 -20.56 -8.32 4.72
CA ALA A 197 -20.58 -9.40 5.69
C ALA A 197 -19.18 -9.91 6.05
N LEU A 198 -18.28 -10.05 5.07
CA LEU A 198 -16.87 -10.38 5.33
C LEU A 198 -16.17 -9.32 6.20
N VAL A 199 -16.42 -8.03 5.95
CA VAL A 199 -15.87 -6.96 6.78
C VAL A 199 -16.42 -7.03 8.21
N ARG A 200 -17.74 -7.24 8.35
CA ARG A 200 -18.38 -7.37 9.67
C ARG A 200 -17.95 -8.63 10.42
N SER A 201 -17.65 -9.74 9.75
CA SER A 201 -17.16 -10.95 10.41
C SER A 201 -15.80 -10.76 11.07
N ARG A 202 -15.01 -9.77 10.63
CA ARG A 202 -13.76 -9.35 11.28
C ARG A 202 -13.96 -8.36 12.44
N GLY A 203 -15.19 -7.97 12.75
CA GLY A 203 -15.48 -6.90 13.70
C GLY A 203 -15.16 -5.50 13.16
N ALA A 204 -14.79 -5.38 11.88
CA ALA A 204 -14.51 -4.11 11.23
C ALA A 204 -15.81 -3.45 10.72
N HIS A 205 -15.80 -2.13 10.59
CA HIS A 205 -16.86 -1.31 10.02
C HIS A 205 -16.54 -0.92 8.58
N PHE A 206 -17.49 -0.32 7.89
CA PHE A 206 -17.29 0.20 6.55
C PHE A 206 -18.11 1.47 6.31
N CYS A 207 -17.66 2.28 5.36
CA CYS A 207 -18.37 3.39 4.75
C CYS A 207 -18.08 3.36 3.24
N ALA A 208 -19.11 3.20 2.42
CA ALA A 208 -18.98 3.05 0.98
C ALA A 208 -19.93 3.98 0.24
N ARG A 209 -19.50 4.58 -0.86
CA ARG A 209 -20.42 5.29 -1.74
C ARG A 209 -21.31 4.31 -2.49
N ILE A 210 -22.59 4.63 -2.59
CA ILE A 210 -23.57 3.87 -3.36
C ILE A 210 -24.25 4.78 -4.38
N ASP A 211 -24.59 4.20 -5.52
CA ASP A 211 -25.42 4.84 -6.54
C ASP A 211 -26.86 4.30 -6.44
N ALA A 212 -27.83 5.07 -6.93
CA ALA A 212 -29.26 4.79 -6.78
C ALA A 212 -29.70 3.43 -7.35
N GLY A 213 -29.01 2.92 -8.37
CA GLY A 213 -29.45 1.73 -9.13
C GLY A 213 -29.62 0.47 -8.27
N LEU A 214 -28.58 0.06 -7.53
CA LEU A 214 -28.60 -1.17 -6.73
C LEU A 214 -29.42 -1.06 -5.43
N TRP A 215 -29.83 0.15 -5.06
CA TRP A 215 -30.45 0.46 -3.77
C TRP A 215 -31.74 1.26 -3.92
N SER A 216 -32.41 1.16 -5.08
CA SER A 216 -33.55 2.00 -5.48
C SER A 216 -34.61 2.14 -4.39
N ARG A 217 -35.05 1.04 -3.77
CA ARG A 217 -36.04 1.08 -2.67
C ARG A 217 -35.59 1.87 -1.44
N ALA A 218 -34.30 1.84 -1.11
CA ALA A 218 -33.76 2.62 -0.01
C ALA A 218 -33.58 4.09 -0.41
N PHE A 219 -33.27 4.34 -1.69
CA PHE A 219 -33.22 5.68 -2.26
C PHE A 219 -34.60 6.33 -2.33
N ASP A 220 -35.67 5.61 -2.68
CA ASP A 220 -37.03 6.15 -2.72
C ASP A 220 -37.45 6.75 -1.36
N LEU A 221 -37.07 6.09 -0.26
CA LEU A 221 -37.30 6.57 1.11
C LEU A 221 -36.43 7.77 1.51
N LEU A 222 -35.21 7.87 0.97
CA LEU A 222 -34.28 8.99 1.21
C LEU A 222 -34.61 10.21 0.35
N LEU A 223 -35.18 10.00 -0.84
CA LEU A 223 -35.64 11.04 -1.76
C LEU A 223 -36.87 11.80 -1.22
N ASN A 224 -37.64 11.17 -0.33
CA ASN A 224 -38.78 11.78 0.37
C ASN A 224 -38.40 12.73 1.54
N GLY A 225 -37.14 13.17 1.62
CA GLY A 225 -36.69 14.21 2.56
C GLY A 225 -35.85 13.72 3.75
N THR A 226 -35.78 12.42 3.98
CA THR A 226 -34.99 11.84 5.08
C THR A 226 -33.50 11.89 4.76
N ARG A 227 -32.68 12.46 5.66
CA ARG A 227 -31.22 12.58 5.45
C ARG A 227 -30.46 11.31 5.77
N GLU A 228 -31.07 10.39 6.50
CA GLU A 228 -30.49 9.10 6.84
C GLU A 228 -31.56 8.01 6.99
N LEU A 229 -31.19 6.76 6.77
CA LEU A 229 -32.07 5.60 6.88
C LEU A 229 -31.32 4.43 7.49
N CYS A 230 -31.84 3.85 8.56
CA CYS A 230 -31.39 2.55 9.05
C CYS A 230 -32.31 1.44 8.52
N TYR A 231 -31.74 0.37 7.98
CA TYR A 231 -32.50 -0.81 7.57
C TYR A 231 -31.66 -2.07 7.67
N VAL A 232 -32.34 -3.22 7.74
CA VAL A 232 -31.72 -4.53 7.80
C VAL A 232 -31.76 -5.17 6.41
N ALA A 233 -30.59 -5.30 5.78
CA ALA A 233 -30.45 -5.94 4.49
C ALA A 233 -30.24 -7.45 4.66
N ARG A 234 -31.15 -8.26 4.13
CA ARG A 234 -30.99 -9.72 4.08
C ARG A 234 -30.01 -10.11 2.98
N LEU A 235 -29.08 -11.02 3.28
CA LEU A 235 -28.19 -11.57 2.27
C LEU A 235 -28.96 -12.51 1.35
N SER A 236 -28.74 -12.37 0.03
CA SER A 236 -29.22 -13.33 -0.97
C SER A 236 -28.49 -14.67 -0.83
N GLU A 237 -29.06 -15.75 -1.36
CA GLU A 237 -28.44 -17.07 -1.35
C GLU A 237 -27.03 -17.06 -1.98
N ARG A 238 -26.88 -16.36 -3.12
CA ARG A 238 -25.58 -16.15 -3.76
C ARG A 238 -24.58 -15.46 -2.83
N ALA A 239 -25.01 -14.42 -2.11
CA ALA A 239 -24.14 -13.71 -1.18
C ALA A 239 -23.71 -14.61 -0.01
N ARG A 240 -24.62 -15.42 0.53
CA ARG A 240 -24.31 -16.40 1.58
C ARG A 240 -23.34 -17.47 1.12
N ARG A 241 -23.50 -17.98 -0.11
CA ARG A 241 -22.58 -18.95 -0.71
C ARG A 241 -21.16 -18.41 -0.78
N VAL A 242 -20.99 -17.19 -1.29
CA VAL A 242 -19.68 -16.52 -1.33
C VAL A 242 -19.13 -16.32 0.08
N CYS A 243 -19.94 -15.92 1.06
CA CYS A 243 -19.46 -15.81 2.45
C CYS A 243 -19.01 -17.18 3.02
N GLY A 244 -19.73 -18.24 2.69
CA GLY A 244 -19.40 -19.62 3.08
C GLY A 244 -18.04 -20.08 2.56
N GLU A 245 -17.62 -19.64 1.37
CA GLU A 245 -16.26 -19.90 0.83
C GLU A 245 -15.15 -19.31 1.72
N PHE A 246 -15.47 -18.29 2.52
CA PHE A 246 -14.57 -17.68 3.51
C PHE A 246 -14.83 -18.13 4.94
N GLY A 247 -15.69 -19.15 5.14
CA GLY A 247 -16.07 -19.63 6.47
C GLY A 247 -16.91 -18.62 7.27
N VAL A 248 -17.63 -17.72 6.59
CA VAL A 248 -18.42 -16.66 7.20
C VAL A 248 -19.91 -16.93 7.01
N GLU A 249 -20.65 -16.91 8.11
CA GLU A 249 -22.10 -17.11 8.10
C GLU A 249 -22.84 -15.86 8.57
N TYR A 250 -23.61 -15.24 7.67
CA TYR A 250 -24.41 -14.03 7.94
C TYR A 250 -25.77 -14.13 7.24
N ALA A 251 -26.85 -13.96 7.99
CA ALA A 251 -28.21 -13.94 7.43
C ALA A 251 -28.61 -12.54 6.94
N SER A 252 -28.21 -11.50 7.68
CA SER A 252 -28.54 -10.10 7.40
C SER A 252 -27.54 -9.13 8.00
N LEU A 253 -27.52 -7.89 7.49
CA LEU A 253 -26.69 -6.80 7.97
C LEU A 253 -27.57 -5.60 8.33
N ARG A 254 -27.31 -4.99 9.49
CA ARG A 254 -27.85 -3.67 9.81
C ARG A 254 -27.00 -2.62 9.12
N LEU A 255 -27.64 -1.79 8.30
CA LEU A 255 -27.02 -0.75 7.50
C LEU A 255 -27.64 0.60 7.83
N ARG A 256 -26.83 1.65 7.75
CA ARG A 256 -27.26 3.03 7.75
C ARG A 256 -26.87 3.65 6.42
N ILE A 257 -27.80 4.29 5.73
CA ILE A 257 -27.51 5.12 4.57
C ILE A 257 -27.59 6.57 5.02
N VAL A 258 -26.60 7.35 4.60
CA VAL A 258 -26.53 8.78 4.88
C VAL A 258 -26.40 9.56 3.57
N ARG A 259 -27.14 10.67 3.48
CA ARG A 259 -27.03 11.63 2.37
C ARG A 259 -26.06 12.73 2.78
N VAL A 260 -24.93 12.83 2.07
CA VAL A 260 -23.93 13.88 2.27
C VAL A 260 -24.01 14.89 1.13
N ARG A 261 -23.81 16.17 1.44
CA ARG A 261 -23.75 17.24 0.44
C ARG A 261 -22.27 17.53 0.15
N LEU A 262 -21.89 17.46 -1.13
CA LEU A 262 -20.56 17.83 -1.58
C LEU A 262 -20.39 19.35 -1.60
N ALA A 263 -19.13 19.81 -1.59
CA ALA A 263 -18.81 21.22 -1.80
C ALA A 263 -19.29 21.74 -3.17
N THR A 264 -19.46 20.85 -4.16
CA THR A 264 -20.03 21.16 -5.48
C THR A 264 -21.55 21.41 -5.44
N GLY A 265 -22.21 21.14 -4.32
CA GLY A 265 -23.66 21.21 -4.17
C GLY A 265 -24.41 19.92 -4.50
N GLU A 266 -23.76 18.96 -5.16
CA GLU A 266 -24.32 17.63 -5.44
C GLU A 266 -24.47 16.78 -4.18
N HIS A 267 -25.32 15.77 -4.25
CA HIS A 267 -25.51 14.81 -3.17
C HIS A 267 -24.83 13.49 -3.48
N GLU A 268 -24.08 12.97 -2.50
CA GLU A 268 -23.63 11.59 -2.48
C GLU A 268 -24.37 10.81 -1.39
N TYR A 269 -24.53 9.52 -1.63
CA TYR A 269 -25.15 8.59 -0.70
C TYR A 269 -24.12 7.58 -0.26
N LEU A 270 -23.98 7.44 1.06
CA LEU A 270 -23.02 6.52 1.66
C LEU A 270 -23.76 5.46 2.45
N VAL A 271 -23.38 4.20 2.27
CA VAL A 271 -23.83 3.10 3.13
C VAL A 271 -22.74 2.79 4.14
N THR A 272 -23.13 2.60 5.40
CA THR A 272 -22.22 2.31 6.50
C THR A 272 -22.80 1.30 7.47
N SER A 273 -21.93 0.62 8.20
CA SER A 273 -22.28 -0.17 9.39
C SER A 273 -22.21 0.64 10.70
N LEU A 274 -21.79 1.91 10.66
CA LEU A 274 -21.75 2.83 11.79
C LEU A 274 -23.16 3.35 12.11
N CYS A 275 -23.98 2.49 12.73
CA CYS A 275 -25.42 2.72 12.93
C CYS A 275 -25.78 3.50 14.20
N ASP A 276 -24.84 3.69 15.12
CA ASP A 276 -25.04 4.48 16.34
C ASP A 276 -25.00 5.97 15.98
N ALA A 277 -26.17 6.64 16.03
CA ALA A 277 -26.30 8.03 15.63
C ALA A 277 -25.73 9.01 16.66
N GLU A 278 -25.68 8.62 17.95
CA GLU A 278 -25.09 9.44 19.01
C GLU A 278 -23.57 9.40 18.91
N ARG A 279 -23.01 8.20 18.73
CA ARG A 279 -21.57 8.03 18.56
C ARG A 279 -21.07 8.52 17.21
N TYR A 280 -21.85 8.35 16.13
CA TYR A 280 -21.47 8.73 14.78
C TYR A 280 -22.54 9.67 14.17
N PRO A 281 -22.55 10.95 14.55
CA PRO A 281 -23.51 11.92 14.01
C PRO A 281 -23.30 12.18 12.51
N LEU A 282 -24.39 12.54 11.82
CA LEU A 282 -24.46 12.68 10.37
C LEU A 282 -23.38 13.60 9.77
N HIS A 283 -23.04 14.69 10.46
CA HIS A 283 -22.12 15.71 9.96
C HIS A 283 -20.68 15.20 9.75
N LEU A 284 -20.30 14.07 10.36
CA LEU A 284 -18.96 13.50 10.23
C LEU A 284 -18.73 12.79 8.90
N PHE A 285 -19.79 12.29 8.27
CA PHE A 285 -19.66 11.37 7.13
C PHE A 285 -19.08 12.02 5.88
N ALA A 286 -19.29 13.32 5.68
CA ALA A 286 -18.70 14.04 4.55
C ALA A 286 -17.15 14.07 4.66
N ASP A 287 -16.61 14.46 5.82
CA ASP A 287 -15.17 14.45 6.08
C ASP A 287 -14.60 13.03 6.12
N LEU A 288 -15.30 12.09 6.75
CA LEU A 288 -14.90 10.68 6.79
C LEU A 288 -14.70 10.12 5.38
N TYR A 289 -15.67 10.34 4.49
CA TYR A 289 -15.61 9.82 3.14
C TYR A 289 -14.59 10.56 2.27
N ALA A 290 -14.43 11.87 2.44
CA ALA A 290 -13.41 12.65 1.75
C ALA A 290 -11.99 12.11 2.00
N ARG A 291 -11.70 11.59 3.19
CA ARG A 291 -10.40 10.98 3.54
C ARG A 291 -10.06 9.76 2.68
N ARG A 292 -11.03 9.10 2.03
CA ARG A 292 -10.79 7.97 1.11
C ARG A 292 -9.76 8.35 0.03
N TRP A 293 -9.82 9.58 -0.48
CA TRP A 293 -8.96 10.08 -1.56
C TRP A 293 -7.46 9.94 -1.27
N ALA A 294 -7.06 9.86 0.01
CA ALA A 294 -5.65 9.69 0.38
C ALA A 294 -5.01 8.42 -0.23
N VAL A 295 -5.79 7.37 -0.54
CA VAL A 295 -5.27 6.17 -1.22
C VAL A 295 -4.76 6.46 -2.63
N GLU A 296 -5.37 7.42 -3.34
CA GLU A 296 -4.93 7.84 -4.68
C GLU A 296 -3.58 8.55 -4.62
N GLU A 297 -3.35 9.36 -3.59
CA GLU A 297 -2.04 9.95 -3.32
C GLU A 297 -1.00 8.87 -2.93
N GLY A 298 -1.41 7.80 -2.24
CA GLY A 298 -0.59 6.61 -2.00
C GLY A 298 -0.18 5.92 -3.32
N TYR A 299 -1.12 5.69 -4.23
CA TYR A 299 -0.80 5.15 -5.56
C TYR A 299 0.06 6.08 -6.41
N LYS A 300 -0.15 7.39 -6.32
CA LYS A 300 0.72 8.38 -6.97
C LYS A 300 2.14 8.35 -6.42
N GLN A 301 2.32 8.18 -5.11
CA GLN A 301 3.64 7.95 -4.52
C GLN A 301 4.27 6.66 -5.08
N LEU A 302 3.52 5.56 -5.12
CA LEU A 302 3.97 4.28 -5.69
C LEU A 302 4.38 4.42 -7.17
N LYS A 303 3.50 4.96 -8.02
CA LYS A 303 3.73 5.01 -9.48
C LYS A 303 4.75 6.07 -9.88
N CYS A 304 4.65 7.28 -9.33
CA CYS A 304 5.43 8.42 -9.81
C CYS A 304 6.75 8.61 -9.06
N ARG A 305 6.83 8.21 -7.79
CA ARG A 305 8.03 8.48 -6.96
C ARG A 305 8.84 7.23 -6.69
N LEU A 306 8.17 6.09 -6.55
CA LEU A 306 8.79 4.78 -6.46
C LEU A 306 8.87 4.08 -7.82
N THR A 307 8.40 4.73 -8.90
CA THR A 307 8.52 4.26 -10.29
C THR A 307 8.07 2.79 -10.42
N ALA A 308 6.90 2.45 -9.88
CA ALA A 308 6.51 1.05 -9.72
C ALA A 308 6.31 0.26 -11.01
N GLU A 309 6.21 0.94 -12.15
CA GLU A 309 6.17 0.32 -13.48
C GLU A 309 7.58 0.05 -14.07
N ASN A 310 8.66 0.49 -13.40
CA ASN A 310 10.04 0.21 -13.82
C ASN A 310 10.54 -1.11 -13.21
N PHE A 311 10.04 -2.24 -13.70
CA PHE A 311 10.40 -3.55 -13.17
C PHE A 311 11.81 -3.97 -13.58
N SER A 312 12.54 -4.56 -12.65
CA SER A 312 13.94 -4.94 -12.79
C SER A 312 14.15 -6.35 -13.37
N GLY A 313 13.08 -7.14 -13.52
CA GLY A 313 13.13 -8.49 -14.05
C GLY A 313 12.02 -8.80 -15.04
N LYS A 314 12.11 -9.95 -15.71
CA LYS A 314 11.22 -10.38 -16.79
C LYS A 314 10.16 -11.41 -16.37
N SER A 315 10.27 -11.97 -15.17
CA SER A 315 9.39 -13.02 -14.67
C SER A 315 8.30 -12.49 -13.74
N ALA A 316 7.23 -13.26 -13.56
CA ALA A 316 6.16 -12.91 -12.63
C ALA A 316 6.66 -12.79 -11.18
N LEU A 317 7.55 -13.70 -10.77
CA LEU A 317 8.24 -13.63 -9.48
C LEU A 317 8.96 -12.29 -9.28
N ALA A 318 9.65 -11.81 -10.32
CA ALA A 318 10.37 -10.53 -10.24
C ALA A 318 9.40 -9.35 -10.09
N VAL A 319 8.27 -9.36 -10.81
CA VAL A 319 7.22 -8.33 -10.70
C VAL A 319 6.66 -8.26 -9.27
N GLU A 320 6.32 -9.40 -8.68
CA GLU A 320 5.80 -9.46 -7.31
C GLU A 320 6.85 -9.00 -6.28
N GLN A 321 8.10 -9.45 -6.40
CA GLN A 321 9.18 -9.01 -5.52
C GLN A 321 9.41 -7.49 -5.60
N ASP A 322 9.46 -6.92 -6.80
CA ASP A 322 9.67 -5.48 -6.98
C ASP A 322 8.49 -4.67 -6.43
N PHE A 323 7.25 -5.13 -6.66
CA PHE A 323 6.06 -4.49 -6.15
C PHE A 323 6.07 -4.45 -4.61
N HIS A 324 6.24 -5.59 -3.95
CA HIS A 324 6.22 -5.64 -2.49
C HIS A 324 7.44 -4.95 -1.86
N ALA A 325 8.60 -4.93 -2.53
CA ALA A 325 9.76 -4.16 -2.09
C ALA A 325 9.46 -2.66 -2.11
N ARG A 326 8.76 -2.16 -3.14
CA ARG A 326 8.36 -0.75 -3.20
C ARG A 326 7.34 -0.39 -2.14
N VAL A 327 6.37 -1.27 -1.86
CA VAL A 327 5.41 -1.09 -0.76
C VAL A 327 6.14 -1.02 0.59
N LEU A 328 7.06 -1.95 0.85
CA LEU A 328 7.86 -1.95 2.08
C LEU A 328 8.72 -0.68 2.21
N LEU A 329 9.39 -0.24 1.13
CA LEU A 329 10.15 1.01 1.12
C LEU A 329 9.26 2.23 1.36
N MET A 330 8.04 2.23 0.82
CA MET A 330 7.06 3.29 1.03
C MET A 330 6.68 3.41 2.50
N ASN A 331 6.34 2.28 3.14
CA ASN A 331 5.98 2.25 4.55
C ASN A 331 7.16 2.62 5.45
N LEU A 332 8.36 2.10 5.18
CA LEU A 332 9.58 2.50 5.88
C LEU A 332 9.77 4.02 5.83
N THR A 333 9.63 4.60 4.63
CA THR A 333 9.74 6.04 4.44
C THR A 333 8.66 6.79 5.23
N ASN A 334 7.41 6.34 5.16
CA ASN A 334 6.30 7.02 5.82
C ASN A 334 6.40 6.92 7.34
N LEU A 335 6.98 5.85 7.91
CA LEU A 335 7.26 5.77 9.35
C LEU A 335 8.33 6.77 9.80
N PHE A 336 9.39 7.00 9.00
CA PHE A 336 10.35 8.09 9.25
C PHE A 336 9.69 9.46 9.14
N VAL A 337 8.82 9.66 8.15
CA VAL A 337 8.06 10.91 7.96
C VAL A 337 7.14 11.17 9.15
N LEU A 338 6.41 10.18 9.66
CA LEU A 338 5.54 10.34 10.82
C LEU A 338 6.33 10.81 12.06
N GLU A 339 7.51 10.26 12.29
CA GLU A 339 8.35 10.71 13.41
C GLU A 339 8.95 12.10 13.17
N ALA A 340 9.32 12.42 11.94
CA ALA A 340 9.80 13.75 11.57
C ALA A 340 8.69 14.80 11.69
N ASP A 341 7.47 14.50 11.26
CA ASP A 341 6.28 15.35 11.35
C ASP A 341 5.98 15.68 12.82
N ARG A 342 6.06 14.71 13.73
CA ARG A 342 5.91 14.99 15.18
C ARG A 342 6.95 15.98 15.72
N ARG A 343 8.18 15.95 15.20
CA ARG A 343 9.20 16.95 15.57
C ARG A 343 8.89 18.30 14.94
N ILE A 344 8.46 18.32 13.69
CA ILE A 344 8.07 19.53 12.97
C ILE A 344 6.91 20.22 13.67
N ASP A 345 5.85 19.47 14.02
CA ASP A 345 4.67 19.98 14.73
C ASP A 345 5.07 20.72 16.02
N LYS A 346 6.04 20.18 16.79
CA LYS A 346 6.55 20.84 18.00
C LYS A 346 7.33 22.13 17.70
N HIS A 347 8.27 22.10 16.77
CA HIS A 347 9.15 23.26 16.50
C HIS A 347 8.49 24.33 15.64
N CYS A 348 7.47 23.99 14.87
CA CYS A 348 6.72 24.90 14.01
C CYS A 348 5.36 25.30 14.60
N ALA A 349 5.06 24.96 15.85
CA ALA A 349 3.77 25.25 16.50
C ALA A 349 3.40 26.74 16.51
N HIS A 350 4.40 27.62 16.53
CA HIS A 350 4.24 29.09 16.52
C HIS A 350 4.02 29.67 15.11
N ARG A 351 4.10 28.85 14.05
CA ARG A 351 3.98 29.32 12.67
C ARG A 351 2.52 29.35 12.21
N GLN A 352 2.23 30.20 11.24
CA GLN A 352 0.86 30.43 10.73
C GLN A 352 0.21 29.19 10.11
N HIS A 353 0.99 28.34 9.44
CA HIS A 353 0.49 27.14 8.78
C HIS A 353 0.90 25.88 9.52
N ARG A 354 0.19 24.77 9.26
CA ARG A 354 0.71 23.45 9.57
C ARG A 354 1.85 23.13 8.61
N TYR A 355 2.89 22.47 9.12
CA TYR A 355 4.05 22.07 8.34
C TYR A 355 4.20 20.54 8.31
N GLN A 356 4.85 20.01 7.29
CA GLN A 356 5.12 18.57 7.14
C GLN A 356 6.49 18.33 6.49
N ALA A 357 7.07 17.16 6.71
CA ALA A 357 8.31 16.76 6.07
C ALA A 357 8.11 16.57 4.56
N ASN A 358 9.11 16.99 3.77
CA ASN A 358 9.14 16.71 2.35
C ASN A 358 9.31 15.19 2.11
N ARG A 359 8.25 14.54 1.63
CA ARG A 359 8.23 13.08 1.44
C ARG A 359 9.14 12.61 0.31
N HIS A 360 9.40 13.43 -0.70
CA HIS A 360 10.34 13.10 -1.78
C HIS A 360 11.77 13.09 -1.28
N TYR A 361 12.13 14.10 -0.50
CA TYR A 361 13.41 14.16 0.19
C TYR A 361 13.55 13.00 1.18
N ALA A 362 12.50 12.71 1.96
CA ALA A 362 12.49 11.58 2.90
C ALA A 362 12.77 10.24 2.21
N LEU A 363 12.10 9.97 1.09
CA LEU A 363 12.35 8.76 0.31
C LEU A 363 13.81 8.66 -0.15
N ALA A 364 14.39 9.77 -0.63
CA ALA A 364 15.78 9.82 -1.05
C ALA A 364 16.75 9.56 0.12
N GLN A 365 16.51 10.17 1.29
CA GLN A 365 17.34 9.96 2.49
C GLN A 365 17.21 8.53 3.03
N VAL A 366 15.99 8.02 3.20
CA VAL A 366 15.77 6.66 3.72
C VAL A 366 16.43 5.64 2.81
N ARG A 367 16.27 5.77 1.49
CA ARG A 367 16.96 4.92 0.51
C ARG A 367 18.48 4.99 0.64
N ARG A 368 19.05 6.19 0.78
CA ARG A 368 20.51 6.39 0.94
C ARG A 368 21.06 5.67 2.17
N TRP A 369 20.34 5.70 3.27
CA TRP A 369 20.82 5.14 4.54
C TRP A 369 20.41 3.68 4.76
N LEU A 370 19.52 3.14 3.93
CA LEU A 370 18.96 1.81 4.06
C LEU A 370 20.00 0.68 4.21
N PRO A 371 21.11 0.65 3.45
CA PRO A 371 22.14 -0.37 3.62
C PRO A 371 22.72 -0.39 5.04
N ARG A 372 23.01 0.80 5.58
CA ARG A 372 23.53 0.95 6.95
C ARG A 372 22.46 0.62 7.99
N LEU A 373 21.18 0.88 7.70
CA LEU A 373 20.06 0.56 8.60
C LEU A 373 19.76 -0.95 8.69
N LEU A 374 19.90 -1.68 7.58
CA LEU A 374 19.50 -3.10 7.50
C LEU A 374 20.65 -4.10 7.58
N LEU A 375 21.85 -3.72 7.11
CA LEU A 375 23.01 -4.63 7.04
C LEU A 375 24.17 -4.14 7.90
N GLY A 376 24.22 -2.84 8.18
CA GLY A 376 25.24 -2.24 9.04
C GLY A 376 24.91 -2.29 10.53
N ARG A 377 25.82 -1.69 11.31
CA ARG A 377 25.57 -1.35 12.72
C ARG A 377 24.74 -0.07 12.77
N ALA A 378 23.45 -0.16 12.45
CA ALA A 378 22.52 0.95 12.65
C ALA A 378 22.59 1.38 14.13
N THR A 379 22.98 2.64 14.36
CA THR A 379 23.00 3.24 15.70
C THR A 379 21.79 4.13 15.88
N VAL A 380 21.36 4.31 17.13
CA VAL A 380 20.36 5.33 17.49
C VAL A 380 20.77 6.71 16.95
N ALA A 381 22.07 7.01 16.93
CA ALA A 381 22.62 8.24 16.37
C ALA A 381 22.36 8.41 14.86
N LEU A 382 22.43 7.33 14.07
CA LEU A 382 22.11 7.38 12.63
C LEU A 382 20.62 7.71 12.42
N VAL A 383 19.73 7.02 13.13
CA VAL A 383 18.28 7.29 13.07
C VAL A 383 17.98 8.72 13.49
N ALA A 384 18.57 9.19 14.59
CA ALA A 384 18.42 10.57 15.05
C ALA A 384 18.93 11.60 14.03
N THR A 385 20.02 11.29 13.32
CA THR A 385 20.56 12.14 12.25
C THR A 385 19.65 12.20 11.04
N ILE A 386 19.09 11.06 10.62
CA ILE A 386 18.08 11.03 9.54
C ILE A 386 16.90 11.91 9.95
N LEU A 387 16.33 11.70 11.14
CA LEU A 387 15.17 12.46 11.61
C LEU A 387 15.46 13.96 11.72
N ARG A 388 16.66 14.38 12.19
CA ARG A 388 17.05 15.79 12.20
C ARG A 388 17.04 16.40 10.79
N ARG A 389 17.56 15.68 9.79
CA ARG A 389 17.54 16.15 8.39
C ARG A 389 16.13 16.22 7.81
N LEU A 390 15.26 15.27 8.15
CA LEU A 390 13.88 15.29 7.65
C LEU A 390 13.05 16.42 8.28
N SER A 391 13.41 16.85 9.48
CA SER A 391 12.70 17.91 10.20
C SER A 391 13.27 19.32 9.99
N SER A 392 14.42 19.48 9.32
CA SER A 392 15.08 20.79 9.19
C SER A 392 14.48 21.70 8.12
N GLU A 393 13.90 21.13 7.06
CA GLU A 393 13.32 21.87 5.94
C GLU A 393 11.87 21.46 5.72
N PRO A 394 10.94 21.87 6.60
CA PRO A 394 9.55 21.47 6.50
C PRO A 394 8.79 22.32 5.48
N GLU A 395 7.80 21.72 4.83
CA GLU A 395 6.94 22.36 3.83
C GLU A 395 5.58 22.75 4.44
N ALA A 396 5.10 23.96 4.13
CA ALA A 396 3.79 24.41 4.59
C ALA A 396 2.66 23.62 3.89
N VAL A 397 1.73 23.10 4.68
CA VAL A 397 0.47 22.51 4.22
C VAL A 397 -0.52 23.65 3.99
N ARG A 398 -0.93 23.83 2.72
CA ARG A 398 -1.92 24.83 2.33
C ARG A 398 -3.23 24.10 1.98
N PRO A 399 -4.23 24.08 2.89
CA PRO A 399 -5.53 23.52 2.58
C PRO A 399 -6.16 24.25 1.38
N ASP A 400 -7.06 23.57 0.67
CA ASP A 400 -7.89 24.12 -0.42
C ASP A 400 -7.16 24.56 -1.70
N ARG A 401 -5.88 24.19 -1.86
CA ARG A 401 -5.15 24.44 -3.11
C ARG A 401 -5.63 23.48 -4.22
N SER A 402 -6.50 23.98 -5.09
CA SER A 402 -6.94 23.32 -6.32
C SER A 402 -6.16 23.86 -7.53
N TYR A 403 -5.84 22.97 -8.48
CA TYR A 403 -5.27 23.34 -9.77
C TYR A 403 -6.09 22.70 -10.89
N PRO A 404 -6.31 23.41 -12.01
CA PRO A 404 -6.93 22.82 -13.19
C PRO A 404 -6.16 21.55 -13.60
N ARG A 405 -6.89 20.44 -13.75
CA ARG A 405 -6.31 19.21 -14.29
C ARG A 405 -6.29 19.33 -15.82
N GLU A 406 -5.13 19.62 -16.38
CA GLU A 406 -4.94 19.44 -17.81
C GLU A 406 -4.92 17.94 -18.16
N PRO A 407 -5.61 17.52 -19.23
CA PRO A 407 -5.53 16.15 -19.72
C PRO A 407 -4.08 15.85 -20.08
N ARG A 408 -3.45 14.95 -19.33
CA ARG A 408 -2.08 14.55 -19.63
C ARG A 408 -2.09 13.54 -20.77
N PRO A 409 -1.22 13.69 -21.78
CA PRO A 409 -1.06 12.66 -22.79
C PRO A 409 -0.66 11.33 -22.12
N LEU A 410 -1.07 10.22 -22.75
CA LEU A 410 -0.65 8.88 -22.34
C LEU A 410 0.89 8.83 -22.24
N GLN A 411 1.40 8.80 -21.00
CA GLN A 411 2.83 8.70 -20.79
C GLN A 411 3.36 7.38 -21.36
N ARG A 412 4.48 7.46 -22.09
CA ARG A 412 5.23 6.27 -22.53
C ARG A 412 5.65 5.48 -21.28
N GLY A 413 5.52 4.16 -21.33
CA GLY A 413 5.95 3.28 -20.24
C GLY A 413 7.47 3.34 -20.02
N TYR A 414 7.95 2.82 -18.89
CA TYR A 414 9.39 2.75 -18.63
C TYR A 414 10.06 1.81 -19.63
N PRO A 415 11.14 2.24 -20.30
CA PRO A 415 11.94 1.33 -21.10
C PRO A 415 12.61 0.32 -20.18
N PHE A 416 12.65 -0.95 -20.57
CA PHE A 416 13.49 -1.91 -19.86
C PHE A 416 14.97 -1.53 -20.09
N ALA A 417 15.82 -1.67 -19.07
CA ALA A 417 17.25 -1.40 -19.21
C ALA A 417 17.89 -2.42 -20.18
N TYR A 418 17.91 -2.09 -21.47
CA TYR A 418 18.50 -2.92 -22.52
C TYR A 418 19.95 -2.52 -22.75
N LYS A 419 20.86 -3.50 -22.78
CA LYS A 419 22.05 -3.36 -23.61
C LYS A 419 21.61 -3.73 -25.02
N ALA A 420 21.64 -2.79 -25.95
CA ALA A 420 21.81 -3.14 -27.35
C ALA A 420 23.13 -3.92 -27.43
N VAL A 421 23.02 -5.24 -27.56
CA VAL A 421 23.99 -5.96 -28.38
C VAL A 421 23.34 -5.94 -29.76
N ALA A 422 24.11 -5.46 -30.73
CA ALA A 422 23.71 -5.11 -32.08
C ALA A 422 22.69 -6.06 -32.72
#